data_AF-A0A2P2IBR6-F1
#
_entry.id   AF-A0A2P2IBR6-F1
#
_cell.length_a   1.000
_cell.length_b   1.000
_cell.length_c   1.000
_cell.angle_alpha   90.00
_cell.angle_beta   90.00
_cell.angle_gamma   90.00
#
_symmetry.space_group_name_H-M   'P 1'
#
loop_
_entity.id
_entity.type
_entity.pdbx_description
1 polymer ?
#
loop_
_entity_poly.entity_id
_entity_poly.type
_entity_poly.pdbx_seq_one_letter_code
_entity_poly.pdbx_strand_id
1 'polypeptide(L)'
;DKESFKKKNSWHLRDLLVVDGKDENKDTAELDLTFERVYKWTASSAPDKNSFVQILWRLSCHYLPKQKPQFVNVPRQLLLKQDSLRNCSDTANNTGLDGSTSPDAPSLDGSLAGDYSAVSVREQRDLQLLMTQCSSAVSNAEAFAQQLAQDLSLLDGANIHSMMASEAQVEALLSMIDAALEEAGKIEGKLDSYDSILLHVKDTIHKMADKTKCIEQSNENNTKLLEELQQVIYELELPIAQEQLLRSAELSNSELLPSIVEAAAALQAVLSAPLPPHLHYMQAVKDQKKKFEKLRARFCQLVSRHLNNLFIHLGNDPGLVPPASNVAAVGGMSNTLPYGSSGAGRVCLPRHSCVHTELEPYTP
;
A
#
# COMPACT_ATOMS: atom_id res chain seq x y z
N ASP A 1 -5.50 -1.50 0.28
CA ASP A 1 -6.81 -2.14 0.10
C ASP A 1 -6.69 -3.39 -0.76
N LYS A 2 -7.26 -4.52 -0.33
CA LYS A 2 -7.41 -5.70 -1.18
C LYS A 2 -8.67 -5.50 -2.02
N GLU A 3 -8.51 -5.05 -3.27
CA GLU A 3 -9.64 -4.98 -4.20
C GLU A 3 -10.20 -6.39 -4.42
N SER A 4 -11.37 -6.65 -3.83
CA SER A 4 -12.09 -7.91 -3.96
C SER A 4 -12.89 -7.91 -5.26
N PHE A 5 -12.24 -8.25 -6.37
CA PHE A 5 -12.93 -8.38 -7.65
C PHE A 5 -13.94 -9.54 -7.62
N LYS A 6 -15.19 -9.26 -8.02
CA LYS A 6 -16.26 -10.26 -8.17
C LYS A 6 -16.45 -10.59 -9.65
N LYS A 7 -16.46 -11.88 -9.99
CA LYS A 7 -16.74 -12.35 -11.37
C LYS A 7 -18.14 -11.89 -11.79
N LYS A 8 -18.23 -11.11 -12.86
CA LYS A 8 -19.50 -10.61 -13.42
C LYS A 8 -20.08 -11.60 -14.44
N ASN A 9 -19.30 -11.93 -15.47
CA ASN A 9 -19.74 -12.75 -16.60
C ASN A 9 -18.68 -13.81 -16.97
N SER A 10 -19.07 -14.77 -17.81
CA SER A 10 -18.20 -15.82 -18.36
C SER A 10 -18.62 -16.11 -19.79
N TRP A 11 -17.65 -16.28 -20.69
CA TRP A 11 -17.88 -16.64 -22.09
C TRP A 11 -16.95 -17.80 -22.48
N HIS A 12 -17.34 -18.62 -23.45
CA HIS A 12 -16.43 -19.61 -24.01
C HIS A 12 -15.49 -18.96 -25.03
N LEU A 13 -14.22 -19.37 -25.04
CA LEU A 13 -13.22 -18.85 -25.97
C LEU A 13 -13.61 -19.06 -27.45
N ARG A 14 -14.36 -20.14 -27.75
CA ARG A 14 -14.84 -20.45 -29.10
C ARG A 14 -15.89 -19.46 -29.64
N ASP A 15 -16.56 -18.72 -28.75
CA ASP A 15 -17.61 -17.76 -29.13
C ASP A 15 -17.02 -16.37 -29.43
N LEU A 16 -15.72 -16.17 -29.19
CA LEU A 16 -15.03 -14.92 -29.43
C LEU A 16 -14.77 -14.76 -30.93
N LEU A 17 -15.29 -13.69 -31.52
CA LEU A 17 -15.17 -13.42 -32.95
C LEU A 17 -14.07 -12.40 -33.24
N VAL A 18 -14.05 -11.29 -32.50
CA VAL A 18 -13.11 -10.18 -32.73
C VAL A 18 -12.58 -9.62 -31.41
N VAL A 19 -11.27 -9.35 -31.38
CA VAL A 19 -10.56 -8.60 -30.34
C VAL A 19 -10.06 -7.31 -30.97
N ASP A 20 -10.63 -6.17 -30.56
CA ASP A 20 -10.23 -4.85 -31.03
C ASP A 20 -9.41 -4.12 -29.96
N GLY A 21 -8.14 -3.87 -30.25
CA GLY A 21 -7.20 -3.16 -29.38
C GLY A 21 -7.35 -1.63 -29.39
N LYS A 22 -8.38 -1.10 -30.07
CA LYS A 22 -8.69 0.32 -30.31
C LYS A 22 -7.70 1.06 -31.20
N ASP A 23 -6.42 1.00 -30.86
CA ASP A 23 -5.37 1.74 -31.55
C ASP A 23 -4.07 0.92 -31.55
N GLU A 24 -3.50 0.71 -32.75
CA GLU A 24 -2.26 -0.05 -32.94
C GLU A 24 -1.02 0.72 -32.47
N ASN A 25 -1.07 2.06 -32.45
CA ASN A 25 0.08 2.92 -32.18
C ASN A 25 0.00 3.63 -30.83
N LYS A 26 -1.21 3.84 -30.30
CA LYS A 26 -1.42 4.52 -29.02
C LYS A 26 -1.66 3.51 -27.90
N ASP A 27 -0.82 3.56 -26.87
CA ASP A 27 -0.93 2.67 -25.72
C ASP A 27 -2.11 3.09 -24.82
N THR A 28 -3.25 2.42 -25.00
CA THR A 28 -4.48 2.65 -24.26
C THR A 28 -4.82 1.44 -23.39
N ALA A 29 -5.58 1.64 -22.31
CA ALA A 29 -6.06 0.53 -21.47
C ALA A 29 -7.42 -0.04 -21.95
N GLU A 30 -8.00 0.52 -23.02
CA GLU A 30 -9.30 0.13 -23.55
C GLU A 30 -9.18 -0.97 -24.60
N LEU A 31 -10.16 -1.86 -24.63
CA LEU A 31 -10.27 -2.93 -25.63
C LEU A 31 -11.75 -3.32 -25.82
N ASP A 32 -12.13 -3.75 -27.02
CA ASP A 32 -13.47 -4.26 -27.28
C ASP A 32 -13.40 -5.76 -27.64
N LEU A 33 -14.24 -6.56 -27.00
CA LEU A 33 -14.42 -7.98 -27.32
C LEU A 33 -15.77 -8.20 -27.96
N THR A 34 -15.78 -8.77 -29.15
CA THR A 34 -17.00 -9.08 -29.89
C THR A 34 -17.29 -10.57 -29.82
N PHE A 35 -18.39 -10.89 -29.14
CA PHE A 35 -19.02 -12.21 -29.13
C PHE A 35 -20.33 -12.11 -29.94
N GLU A 36 -21.48 -12.42 -29.34
CA GLU A 36 -22.80 -12.08 -29.88
C GLU A 36 -23.08 -10.57 -29.90
N ARG A 37 -22.45 -9.84 -28.98
CA ARG A 37 -22.52 -8.39 -28.83
C ARG A 37 -21.12 -7.83 -28.60
N VAL A 38 -20.95 -6.54 -28.85
CA VAL A 38 -19.71 -5.82 -28.56
C VAL A 38 -19.66 -5.45 -27.09
N TYR A 39 -18.62 -5.90 -26.39
CA TYR A 39 -18.36 -5.56 -25.00
C TYR A 39 -17.13 -4.68 -24.89
N LYS A 40 -17.31 -3.47 -24.35
CA LYS A 40 -16.24 -2.50 -24.14
C LYS A 40 -15.61 -2.67 -22.78
N TRP A 41 -14.31 -2.93 -22.74
CA TRP A 41 -13.56 -3.27 -21.54
C TRP A 41 -12.41 -2.28 -21.35
N THR A 42 -12.05 -2.05 -20.09
CA THR A 42 -10.89 -1.23 -19.72
C THR A 42 -10.09 -2.01 -18.70
N ALA A 43 -8.82 -2.25 -18.99
CA ALA A 43 -7.89 -2.88 -18.05
C ALA A 43 -7.42 -1.88 -16.99
N SER A 44 -6.83 -2.39 -15.91
CA SER A 44 -6.17 -1.59 -14.87
C SER A 44 -5.04 -0.72 -15.42
N SER A 45 -4.37 -1.18 -16.47
CA SER A 45 -3.32 -0.45 -17.15
C SER A 45 -3.13 -0.93 -18.59
N ALA A 46 -2.49 -0.11 -19.42
CA ALA A 46 -2.06 -0.48 -20.77
C ALA A 46 -1.18 -1.76 -20.83
N PRO A 47 -0.15 -1.96 -19.98
CA PRO A 47 0.63 -3.20 -19.97
C PRO A 47 -0.19 -4.43 -19.54
N ASP A 48 -1.17 -4.28 -18.65
CA ASP A 48 -2.05 -5.38 -18.26
C ASP A 48 -2.95 -5.81 -19.43
N LYS A 49 -3.49 -4.84 -20.18
CA LYS A 49 -4.21 -5.10 -21.44
C LYS A 49 -3.31 -5.87 -22.41
N ASN A 50 -2.08 -5.40 -22.65
CA ASN A 50 -1.15 -6.01 -23.59
C ASN A 50 -0.82 -7.46 -23.19
N SER A 51 -0.65 -7.73 -21.90
CA SER A 51 -0.43 -9.08 -21.36
C SER A 51 -1.65 -9.98 -21.53
N PHE A 52 -2.86 -9.46 -21.27
CA PHE A 52 -4.11 -10.17 -21.48
C PHE A 52 -4.30 -10.57 -22.95
N VAL A 53 -4.09 -9.62 -23.88
CA VAL A 53 -4.21 -9.85 -25.33
C VAL A 53 -3.20 -10.89 -25.82
N GLN A 54 -1.96 -10.88 -25.33
CA GLN A 54 -0.95 -11.90 -25.64
C GLN A 54 -1.38 -13.30 -25.20
N ILE A 55 -1.90 -13.43 -23.97
CA ILE A 55 -2.37 -14.71 -23.45
C ILE A 55 -3.58 -15.20 -24.26
N LEU A 56 -4.52 -14.30 -24.56
CA LEU A 56 -5.72 -14.60 -25.34
C LEU A 56 -5.37 -15.08 -26.76
N TRP A 57 -4.41 -14.43 -27.40
CA TRP A 57 -3.86 -14.85 -28.70
C TRP A 57 -3.24 -16.25 -28.63
N ARG A 58 -2.38 -16.51 -27.62
CA ARG A 58 -1.72 -17.81 -27.43
C ARG A 58 -2.74 -18.93 -27.26
N LEU A 59 -3.75 -18.72 -26.41
CA LEU A 59 -4.82 -19.70 -26.18
C LEU A 59 -5.66 -19.92 -27.43
N SER A 60 -5.95 -18.86 -28.19
CA SER A 60 -6.67 -18.95 -29.47
C SER A 60 -5.89 -19.78 -30.50
N CYS A 61 -4.57 -19.56 -30.61
CA CYS A 61 -3.71 -20.33 -31.51
C CYS A 61 -3.57 -21.80 -31.12
N HIS A 62 -3.58 -22.11 -29.83
CA HIS A 62 -3.43 -23.47 -29.33
C HIS A 62 -4.74 -24.28 -29.40
N TYR A 63 -5.85 -23.70 -28.95
CA TYR A 63 -7.14 -24.41 -28.82
C TYR A 63 -8.10 -24.23 -30.00
N LEU A 64 -7.91 -23.20 -30.84
CA LEU A 64 -8.80 -22.90 -31.98
C LEU A 64 -8.06 -22.83 -33.32
N PRO A 65 -7.34 -23.88 -33.76
CA PRO A 65 -6.53 -23.83 -34.99
C PRO A 65 -7.34 -23.58 -36.26
N LYS A 66 -8.64 -23.93 -36.28
CA LYS A 66 -9.53 -23.81 -37.44
C LYS A 66 -10.48 -22.58 -37.41
N GLN A 67 -10.71 -21.98 -36.24
CA GLN A 67 -11.67 -20.87 -36.06
C GLN A 67 -11.10 -19.85 -35.08
N LYS A 68 -10.08 -19.10 -35.51
CA LYS A 68 -9.41 -18.10 -34.67
C LYS A 68 -10.20 -16.78 -34.65
N PRO A 69 -10.33 -16.12 -33.49
CA PRO A 69 -10.82 -14.75 -33.44
C PRO A 69 -9.89 -13.82 -34.22
N GLN A 70 -10.46 -12.78 -34.81
CA GLN A 70 -9.70 -11.74 -35.51
C GLN A 70 -9.16 -10.73 -34.50
N PHE A 71 -7.87 -10.39 -34.60
CA PHE A 71 -7.24 -9.36 -33.78
C PHE A 71 -7.05 -8.11 -34.64
N VAL A 72 -7.73 -7.03 -34.28
CA VAL A 72 -7.77 -5.76 -35.04
C VAL A 72 -7.22 -4.64 -34.15
N ASN A 73 -6.47 -3.70 -34.71
CA ASN A 73 -5.84 -2.60 -33.97
C ASN A 73 -4.98 -3.06 -32.77
N VAL A 74 -4.34 -4.22 -32.90
CA VAL A 74 -3.42 -4.77 -31.89
C VAL A 74 -2.00 -4.72 -32.44
N PRO A 75 -1.01 -4.15 -31.72
CA PRO A 75 0.38 -4.14 -32.15
C PRO A 75 0.89 -5.53 -32.52
N ARG A 76 1.40 -5.70 -33.74
CA ARG A 76 1.89 -6.99 -34.25
C ARG A 76 2.94 -7.63 -33.35
N GLN A 77 3.76 -6.83 -32.68
CA GLN A 77 4.79 -7.29 -31.74
C GLN A 77 4.21 -8.12 -30.58
N LEU A 78 2.96 -7.88 -30.19
CA LEU A 78 2.26 -8.69 -29.18
C LEU A 78 1.86 -10.07 -29.72
N LEU A 79 1.63 -10.18 -31.04
CA LEU A 79 1.20 -11.41 -31.71
C LEU A 79 2.39 -12.28 -32.17
N LEU A 80 3.56 -11.66 -32.41
CA LEU A 80 4.77 -12.26 -33.00
C LEU A 80 5.69 -13.01 -32.02
N LYS A 81 5.46 -12.99 -30.70
CA LYS A 81 6.32 -13.67 -29.70
C LYS A 81 6.33 -15.22 -29.81
N GLN A 82 5.93 -15.81 -30.94
CA GLN A 82 5.75 -17.26 -31.15
C GLN A 82 6.65 -17.88 -32.22
N ASP A 83 7.40 -17.12 -33.04
CA ASP A 83 8.24 -17.75 -34.09
C ASP A 83 9.49 -18.48 -33.54
N SER A 84 9.86 -18.27 -32.28
CA SER A 84 11.07 -18.87 -31.69
C SER A 84 10.89 -20.27 -31.07
N LEU A 85 9.68 -20.83 -31.07
CA LEU A 85 9.42 -22.18 -30.52
C LEU A 85 8.95 -23.22 -31.56
N ARG A 86 8.97 -22.88 -32.86
CA ARG A 86 8.51 -23.80 -33.92
C ARG A 86 9.54 -24.18 -34.99
N ASN A 87 10.77 -23.64 -34.94
CA ASN A 87 11.81 -23.91 -35.94
C ASN A 87 13.00 -24.75 -35.43
N CYS A 88 12.72 -25.81 -34.66
CA CYS A 88 13.68 -26.90 -34.43
C CYS A 88 13.07 -28.23 -34.87
N SER A 89 12.71 -28.31 -36.15
CA SER A 89 12.32 -29.56 -36.82
C SER A 89 12.21 -29.24 -38.30
N ASP A 90 13.34 -28.98 -38.96
CA ASP A 90 13.47 -29.22 -40.40
C ASP A 90 14.94 -29.35 -40.81
N THR A 91 15.31 -30.60 -41.07
CA THR A 91 16.01 -31.02 -42.29
C THR A 91 17.42 -30.48 -42.56
N ALA A 92 18.40 -31.13 -41.92
CA ALA A 92 19.63 -31.51 -42.61
C ALA A 92 20.01 -32.91 -42.15
N ASN A 93 19.54 -33.93 -42.89
CA ASN A 93 20.33 -35.10 -43.26
C ASN A 93 19.56 -35.93 -44.30
N ASN A 94 20.02 -35.81 -45.53
CA ASN A 94 19.88 -36.83 -46.57
C ASN A 94 20.63 -38.07 -46.09
N THR A 95 19.92 -39.09 -45.61
CA THR A 95 20.27 -40.50 -45.77
C THR A 95 19.00 -41.29 -45.53
N GLY A 96 18.44 -41.84 -46.60
CA GLY A 96 17.29 -42.74 -46.49
C GLY A 96 17.65 -43.95 -45.65
N LEU A 97 16.71 -44.43 -44.85
CA LEU A 97 16.06 -45.71 -45.12
C LEU A 97 14.85 -45.82 -44.19
N ASP A 98 13.69 -46.00 -44.83
CA ASP A 98 12.41 -46.27 -44.23
C ASP A 98 12.44 -47.61 -43.48
N GLY A 99 11.86 -47.62 -42.27
CA GLY A 99 11.81 -48.76 -41.38
C GLY A 99 10.88 -48.51 -40.22
N SER A 100 9.59 -48.83 -40.42
CA SER A 100 8.55 -49.08 -39.42
C SER A 100 7.72 -47.89 -38.92
N THR A 101 6.67 -47.55 -39.67
CA THR A 101 5.34 -47.43 -39.07
C THR A 101 4.36 -48.20 -39.93
N SER A 102 3.77 -49.24 -39.32
CA SER A 102 2.66 -49.99 -39.88
C SER A 102 1.40 -49.14 -39.84
N PRO A 103 0.64 -49.05 -40.95
CA PRO A 103 -0.80 -49.02 -40.87
C PRO A 103 -1.38 -50.24 -41.58
N ASP A 104 -2.29 -50.90 -40.86
CA ASP A 104 -3.37 -51.74 -41.36
C ASP A 104 -3.04 -52.99 -42.20
N ALA A 105 -3.45 -54.12 -41.63
CA ALA A 105 -3.56 -55.42 -42.29
C ALA A 105 -4.43 -55.33 -43.56
N PRO A 106 -4.03 -55.96 -44.69
CA PRO A 106 -4.89 -56.04 -45.85
C PRO A 106 -5.97 -57.10 -45.61
N SER A 107 -7.21 -56.67 -45.76
CA SER A 107 -8.35 -57.57 -45.94
C SER A 107 -8.22 -58.25 -47.30
N LEU A 108 -8.57 -59.53 -47.33
CA LEU A 108 -8.54 -60.41 -48.49
C LEU A 108 -9.63 -59.97 -49.49
N ASP A 109 -9.27 -59.11 -50.44
CA ASP A 109 -10.01 -58.93 -51.70
C ASP A 109 -9.02 -58.82 -52.88
N GLY A 110 -9.30 -59.59 -53.93
CA GLY A 110 -8.41 -59.87 -55.05
C GLY A 110 -8.29 -58.71 -56.04
N SER A 111 -7.39 -57.78 -55.76
CA SER A 111 -6.86 -56.87 -56.79
C SER A 111 -5.34 -56.76 -56.70
N LEU A 112 -4.65 -57.58 -57.49
CA LEU A 112 -3.22 -57.47 -57.80
C LEU A 112 -2.98 -56.26 -58.70
N ALA A 113 -3.11 -55.07 -58.14
CA ALA A 113 -2.81 -53.79 -58.80
C ALA A 113 -1.99 -52.87 -57.89
N GLY A 114 -1.07 -53.46 -57.11
CA GLY A 114 0.05 -52.72 -56.53
C GLY A 114 1.20 -52.79 -57.53
N ASP A 115 1.57 -51.64 -58.10
CA ASP A 115 2.68 -51.51 -59.04
C ASP A 115 3.91 -52.25 -58.52
N TYR A 116 4.36 -53.26 -59.28
CA TYR A 116 5.68 -53.84 -59.10
C TYR A 116 6.67 -52.70 -59.33
N SER A 117 7.24 -52.16 -58.24
CA SER A 117 8.23 -51.08 -58.32
C SER A 117 9.46 -51.66 -59.01
N ALA A 118 9.52 -51.48 -60.32
CA ALA A 118 10.65 -51.87 -61.13
C ALA A 118 11.86 -51.05 -60.66
N VAL A 119 12.92 -51.76 -60.30
CA VAL A 119 14.29 -51.30 -60.03
C VAL A 119 14.54 -49.87 -60.53
N SER A 120 14.90 -48.96 -59.62
CA SER A 120 15.11 -47.54 -59.92
C SER A 120 16.06 -47.36 -61.11
N VAL A 121 15.84 -46.34 -61.96
CA VAL A 121 16.72 -46.05 -63.13
C VAL A 121 18.20 -45.93 -62.73
N ARG A 122 18.48 -45.55 -61.47
CA ARG A 122 19.81 -45.55 -60.88
C ARG A 122 20.32 -46.97 -60.61
N GLU A 123 19.52 -47.78 -59.93
CA GLU A 123 19.82 -49.18 -59.64
C GLU A 123 19.97 -50.00 -60.93
N GLN A 124 19.17 -49.72 -61.96
CA GLN A 124 19.28 -50.37 -63.27
C GLN A 124 20.56 -49.98 -64.00
N ARG A 125 21.03 -48.73 -63.84
CA ARG A 125 22.31 -48.27 -64.39
C ARG A 125 23.48 -48.93 -63.64
N ASP A 126 23.39 -49.05 -62.32
CA ASP A 126 24.40 -49.71 -61.50
C ASP A 126 24.44 -51.22 -61.76
N LEU A 127 23.27 -51.87 -61.93
CA LEU A 127 23.18 -53.27 -62.38
C LEU A 127 23.79 -53.45 -63.76
N GLN A 128 23.52 -52.53 -64.70
CA GLN A 128 24.13 -52.59 -66.04
C GLN A 128 25.64 -52.41 -65.98
N LEU A 129 26.14 -51.49 -65.15
CA LEU A 129 27.57 -51.29 -64.95
C LEU A 129 28.23 -52.56 -64.40
N LEU A 130 27.61 -53.16 -63.38
CA LEU A 130 28.01 -54.44 -62.81
C LEU A 130 28.04 -55.53 -63.89
N MET A 131 26.97 -55.69 -64.68
CA MET A 131 26.90 -56.68 -65.77
C MET A 131 27.95 -56.44 -66.86
N THR A 132 28.31 -55.19 -67.16
CA THR A 132 29.38 -54.88 -68.12
C THR A 132 30.78 -55.17 -67.58
N GLN A 133 31.03 -54.95 -66.29
CA GLN A 133 32.29 -55.34 -65.63
C GLN A 133 32.41 -56.86 -65.47
N CYS A 134 31.29 -57.58 -65.46
CA CYS A 134 31.22 -59.04 -65.36
C CYS A 134 31.37 -59.77 -66.71
N SER A 135 31.67 -59.10 -67.83
CA SER A 135 31.82 -59.79 -69.12
C SER A 135 33.00 -60.79 -69.14
N SER A 136 33.99 -60.63 -68.25
CA SER A 136 35.07 -61.59 -67.99
C SER A 136 34.70 -62.72 -67.02
N ALA A 137 33.63 -62.55 -66.21
CA ALA A 137 33.14 -63.53 -65.25
C ALA A 137 32.37 -64.69 -65.90
N VAL A 138 31.85 -64.50 -67.12
CA VAL A 138 31.17 -65.55 -67.90
C VAL A 138 32.11 -66.72 -68.23
N SER A 139 33.42 -66.48 -68.27
CA SER A 139 34.43 -67.52 -68.53
C SER A 139 34.83 -68.32 -67.28
N ASN A 140 34.57 -67.83 -66.06
CA ASN A 140 34.92 -68.50 -64.80
C ASN A 140 34.04 -67.98 -63.63
N ALA A 141 32.84 -68.53 -63.53
CA ALA A 141 31.84 -68.12 -62.54
C ALA A 141 32.28 -68.32 -61.08
N GLU A 142 33.17 -69.29 -60.82
CA GLU A 142 33.66 -69.61 -59.48
C GLU A 142 34.62 -68.53 -58.96
N ALA A 143 35.54 -68.05 -59.80
CA ALA A 143 36.43 -66.93 -59.45
C ALA A 143 35.65 -65.64 -59.20
N PHE A 144 34.58 -65.42 -59.96
CA PHE A 144 33.71 -64.25 -59.76
C PHE A 144 32.89 -64.33 -58.47
N ALA A 145 32.32 -65.50 -58.15
CA ALA A 145 31.63 -65.70 -56.88
C ALA A 145 32.57 -65.52 -55.67
N GLN A 146 33.83 -65.94 -55.77
CA GLN A 146 34.85 -65.68 -54.75
C GLN A 146 35.17 -64.19 -54.62
N GLN A 147 35.32 -63.46 -55.72
CA GLN A 147 35.52 -62.01 -55.70
C GLN A 147 34.35 -61.30 -55.03
N LEU A 148 33.11 -61.67 -55.38
CA LEU A 148 31.91 -61.07 -54.79
C LEU A 148 31.78 -61.40 -53.30
N ALA A 149 32.13 -62.63 -52.89
CA ALA A 149 32.15 -63.03 -51.48
C ALA A 149 33.23 -62.29 -50.69
N GLN A 150 34.37 -62.01 -51.31
CA GLN A 150 35.44 -61.21 -50.71
C GLN A 150 35.02 -59.74 -50.57
N ASP A 151 34.41 -59.16 -51.60
CA ASP A 151 33.91 -57.78 -51.57
C ASP A 151 32.76 -57.61 -50.57
N LEU A 152 31.86 -58.60 -50.47
CA LEU A 152 30.80 -58.64 -49.45
C LEU A 152 31.39 -58.69 -48.04
N SER A 153 32.40 -59.53 -47.80
CA SER A 153 33.09 -59.64 -46.51
C SER A 153 33.78 -58.33 -46.11
N LEU A 154 34.40 -57.63 -47.06
CA LEU A 154 34.99 -56.31 -46.82
C LEU A 154 33.91 -55.25 -46.53
N LEU A 155 32.79 -55.29 -47.24
CA LEU A 155 31.68 -54.37 -47.03
C LEU A 155 31.00 -54.60 -45.67
N ASP A 156 30.82 -55.86 -45.26
CA ASP A 156 30.31 -56.22 -43.94
C ASP A 156 31.25 -55.74 -42.83
N GLY A 157 32.56 -55.85 -43.03
CA GLY A 157 33.56 -55.25 -42.13
C GLY A 157 33.42 -53.72 -42.01
N ALA A 158 33.24 -53.03 -43.14
CA ALA A 158 33.04 -51.58 -43.17
C ALA A 158 31.71 -51.15 -42.53
N ASN A 159 30.64 -51.94 -42.71
CA ASN A 159 29.33 -51.72 -42.10
C ASN A 159 29.38 -51.90 -40.58
N ILE A 160 30.02 -52.96 -40.09
CA ILE A 160 30.22 -53.18 -38.65
C ILE A 160 30.98 -52.02 -38.03
N HIS A 161 32.06 -51.55 -38.67
CA HIS A 161 32.82 -50.40 -38.16
C HIS A 161 32.03 -49.09 -38.17
N SER A 162 31.22 -48.84 -39.20
CA SER A 162 30.34 -47.65 -39.25
C SER A 162 29.25 -47.71 -38.19
N MET A 163 28.67 -48.89 -37.96
CA MET A 163 27.68 -49.12 -36.91
C MET A 163 28.30 -48.91 -35.52
N MET A 164 29.47 -49.49 -35.24
CA MET A 164 30.21 -49.30 -33.99
C MET A 164 30.58 -47.84 -33.74
N ALA A 165 31.00 -47.12 -34.79
CA ALA A 165 31.31 -45.69 -34.68
C ALA A 165 30.06 -44.85 -34.35
N SER A 166 28.91 -45.18 -34.95
CA SER A 166 27.64 -44.51 -34.66
C SER A 166 27.15 -44.79 -33.23
N GLU A 167 27.33 -46.02 -32.73
CA GLU A 167 26.97 -46.41 -31.37
C GLU A 167 27.79 -45.65 -30.32
N ALA A 168 29.12 -45.61 -30.49
CA ALA A 168 30.01 -44.86 -29.61
C ALA A 168 29.69 -43.34 -29.58
N GLN A 169 29.25 -42.80 -30.72
CA GLN A 169 28.87 -41.40 -30.83
C GLN A 169 27.52 -41.11 -30.16
N VAL A 170 26.57 -42.04 -30.24
CA VAL A 170 25.29 -41.97 -29.52
C VAL A 170 25.49 -42.10 -28.01
N GLU A 171 26.36 -43.00 -27.56
CA GLU A 171 26.69 -43.16 -26.14
C GLU A 171 27.34 -41.89 -25.56
N ALA A 172 28.27 -41.26 -26.30
CA ALA A 172 28.84 -39.98 -25.91
C ALA A 172 27.78 -38.87 -25.81
N LEU A 173 26.81 -38.85 -26.71
CA LEU A 173 25.71 -37.88 -26.68
C LEU A 173 24.78 -38.09 -25.49
N LEU A 174 24.42 -39.34 -25.18
CA LEU A 174 23.64 -39.68 -24.00
C LEU A 174 24.36 -39.26 -22.71
N SER A 175 25.68 -39.51 -22.61
CA SER A 175 26.47 -39.06 -21.46
C SER A 175 26.49 -37.54 -21.29
N MET A 176 26.56 -36.77 -22.40
CA MET A 176 26.45 -35.31 -22.34
C MET A 176 25.07 -34.85 -21.89
N ILE A 177 24.00 -35.53 -22.30
CA ILE A 177 22.63 -35.25 -21.86
C ILE A 177 22.48 -35.51 -20.36
N ASP A 178 23.01 -36.63 -19.86
CA ASP A 178 22.98 -36.95 -18.44
C ASP A 178 23.74 -35.91 -17.61
N ALA A 179 24.91 -35.48 -18.08
CA ALA A 179 25.67 -34.40 -17.44
C ALA A 179 24.90 -33.06 -17.45
N ALA A 180 24.21 -32.74 -18.54
CA ALA A 180 23.37 -31.55 -18.63
C ALA A 180 22.15 -31.64 -17.71
N LEU A 181 21.54 -32.82 -17.58
CA LEU A 181 20.45 -33.09 -16.63
C LEU A 181 20.91 -32.93 -15.18
N GLU A 182 22.10 -33.44 -14.84
CA GLU A 182 22.67 -33.28 -13.51
C GLU A 182 22.93 -31.80 -13.18
N GLU A 183 23.48 -31.05 -14.13
CA GLU A 183 23.73 -29.62 -13.95
C GLU A 183 22.41 -28.81 -13.86
N ALA A 184 21.39 -29.18 -14.63
CA ALA A 184 20.05 -28.61 -14.50
C ALA A 184 19.46 -28.87 -13.10
N GLY A 185 19.60 -30.08 -12.55
CA GLY A 185 19.18 -30.40 -11.19
C GLY A 185 19.92 -29.59 -10.12
N LYS A 186 21.22 -29.29 -10.31
CA LYS A 186 21.96 -28.38 -9.42
C LYS A 186 21.43 -26.96 -9.48
N ILE A 187 21.01 -26.48 -10.65
CA ILE A 187 20.40 -25.15 -10.81
C ILE A 187 19.03 -25.11 -10.15
N GLU A 188 18.22 -26.15 -10.29
CA GLU A 188 16.93 -26.29 -9.59
C GLU A 188 17.11 -26.23 -8.08
N GLY A 189 18.06 -26.99 -7.52
CA GLY A 189 18.34 -26.95 -6.08
C GLY A 189 18.84 -25.57 -5.60
N LYS A 190 19.60 -24.84 -6.43
CA LYS A 190 19.98 -23.45 -6.12
C LYS A 190 18.76 -22.52 -6.15
N LEU A 191 17.88 -22.67 -7.13
CA LEU A 191 16.64 -21.88 -7.23
C LEU A 191 15.73 -22.13 -6.01
N ASP A 192 15.57 -23.38 -5.58
CA ASP A 192 14.80 -23.72 -4.38
C ASP A 192 15.39 -23.05 -3.13
N SER A 193 16.72 -23.02 -3.02
CA SER A 193 17.40 -22.34 -1.91
C SER A 193 17.12 -20.82 -1.90
N TYR A 194 17.13 -20.19 -3.07
CA TYR A 194 16.82 -18.76 -3.19
C TYR A 194 15.35 -18.47 -2.94
N ASP A 195 14.44 -19.34 -3.39
CA ASP A 195 13.01 -19.17 -3.16
C ASP A 195 12.67 -19.28 -1.66
N SER A 196 13.29 -20.24 -0.96
CA SER A 196 13.19 -20.36 0.50
C SER A 196 13.66 -19.10 1.23
N ILE A 197 14.81 -18.53 0.82
CA ILE A 197 15.32 -17.28 1.39
C ILE A 197 14.37 -16.12 1.08
N LEU A 198 13.86 -16.01 -0.15
CA LEU A 198 12.94 -14.95 -0.56
C LEU A 198 11.61 -15.02 0.19
N LEU A 199 11.08 -16.21 0.45
CA LEU A 199 9.91 -16.41 1.30
C LEU A 199 10.16 -15.91 2.72
N HIS A 200 11.28 -16.29 3.33
CA HIS A 200 11.63 -15.82 4.67
C HIS A 200 11.83 -14.30 4.74
N VAL A 201 12.51 -13.71 3.75
CA VAL A 201 12.70 -12.27 3.66
C VAL A 201 11.37 -11.55 3.50
N LYS A 202 10.47 -12.06 2.64
CA LYS A 202 9.12 -11.53 2.47
C LYS A 202 8.34 -11.52 3.79
N ASP A 203 8.35 -12.63 4.53
CA ASP A 203 7.66 -12.72 5.82
C ASP A 203 8.27 -11.77 6.85
N THR A 204 9.59 -11.62 6.84
CA THR A 204 10.30 -10.68 7.72
C THR A 204 9.94 -9.23 7.39
N ILE A 205 9.87 -8.87 6.11
CA ILE A 205 9.47 -7.53 5.65
C ILE A 205 8.02 -7.23 6.07
N HIS A 206 7.09 -8.18 5.89
CA HIS A 206 5.71 -7.99 6.32
C HIS A 206 5.59 -7.78 7.84
N LYS A 207 6.24 -8.64 8.64
CA LYS A 207 6.25 -8.49 10.11
C LYS A 207 6.90 -7.17 10.54
N MET A 208 7.95 -6.74 9.85
CA MET A 208 8.60 -5.47 10.12
C MET A 208 7.68 -4.29 9.76
N ALA A 209 7.00 -4.33 8.62
CA ALA A 209 6.06 -3.29 8.21
C ALA A 209 4.90 -3.12 9.21
N ASP A 210 4.33 -4.23 9.69
CA ASP A 210 3.29 -4.20 10.74
C ASP A 210 3.83 -3.60 12.05
N LYS A 211 5.05 -3.99 12.44
CA LYS A 211 5.70 -3.43 13.63
C LYS A 211 5.99 -1.94 13.49
N THR A 212 6.46 -1.50 12.32
CA THR A 212 6.69 -0.07 12.02
C THR A 212 5.40 0.71 12.12
N LYS A 213 4.30 0.20 11.55
CA LYS A 213 2.98 0.83 11.66
C LYS A 213 2.52 0.99 13.12
N CYS A 214 2.72 -0.04 13.94
CA CYS A 214 2.41 0.05 15.38
C CYS A 214 3.29 1.09 16.10
N ILE A 215 4.56 1.20 15.74
CA ILE A 215 5.47 2.22 16.29
C ILE A 215 5.03 3.62 15.87
N GLU A 216 4.71 3.82 14.59
CA GLU A 216 4.21 5.11 14.07
C GLU A 216 2.94 5.53 14.80
N GLN A 217 1.96 4.63 14.91
CA GLN A 217 0.71 4.90 15.63
C GLN A 217 0.96 5.19 17.12
N SER A 218 1.87 4.44 17.76
CA SER A 218 2.25 4.72 19.15
C SER A 218 2.92 6.08 19.29
N ASN A 219 3.76 6.48 18.33
CA ASN A 219 4.44 7.76 18.36
C ASN A 219 3.45 8.91 18.15
N GLU A 220 2.54 8.78 17.19
CA GLU A 220 1.46 9.76 16.98
C GLU A 220 0.59 9.91 18.23
N ASN A 221 0.23 8.80 18.89
CA ASN A 221 -0.53 8.84 20.14
C ASN A 221 0.26 9.54 21.24
N ASN A 222 1.57 9.28 21.35
CA ASN A 222 2.43 9.94 22.34
C ASN A 222 2.56 11.44 22.08
N THR A 223 2.67 11.87 20.82
CA THR A 223 2.71 13.28 20.44
C THR A 223 1.39 13.98 20.80
N LYS A 224 0.25 13.39 20.43
CA LYS A 224 -1.08 13.93 20.79
C LYS A 224 -1.28 13.98 22.30
N LEU A 225 -0.84 12.96 23.03
CA LEU A 225 -0.92 12.92 24.48
C LEU A 225 -0.05 14.02 25.12
N LEU A 226 1.13 14.27 24.56
CA LEU A 226 2.02 15.33 25.02
C LEU A 226 1.42 16.71 24.76
N GLU A 227 0.83 16.94 23.60
CA GLU A 227 0.12 18.19 23.27
C GLU A 227 -1.05 18.43 24.22
N GLU A 228 -1.90 17.43 24.46
CA GLU A 228 -2.99 17.49 25.44
C GLU A 228 -2.47 17.80 26.85
N LEU A 229 -1.39 17.13 27.28
CA LEU A 229 -0.80 17.36 28.59
C LEU A 229 -0.24 18.78 28.71
N GLN A 230 0.40 19.31 27.66
CA GLN A 230 0.89 20.69 27.61
C GLN A 230 -0.26 21.69 27.69
N GLN A 231 -1.36 21.45 26.97
CA GLN A 231 -2.54 22.30 27.04
C GLN A 231 -3.15 22.31 28.45
N VAL A 232 -3.29 21.13 29.07
CA VAL A 232 -3.78 21.02 30.45
C VAL A 232 -2.89 21.79 31.42
N ILE A 233 -1.56 21.69 31.28
CA ILE A 233 -0.62 22.46 32.11
C ILE A 233 -0.83 23.96 31.89
N TYR A 234 -0.86 24.42 30.64
CA TYR A 234 -1.04 25.84 30.32
C TYR A 234 -2.36 26.41 30.86
N GLU A 235 -3.47 25.69 30.73
CA GLU A 235 -4.78 26.13 31.23
C GLU A 235 -4.89 26.11 32.76
N LEU A 236 -4.13 25.24 33.43
CA LEU A 236 -4.15 25.08 34.89
C LEU A 236 -2.96 25.74 35.60
N GLU A 237 -2.11 26.47 34.90
CA GLU A 237 -0.95 27.14 35.47
C GLU A 237 -1.21 28.63 35.64
N LEU A 238 -0.94 29.11 36.85
CA LEU A 238 -0.92 30.54 37.16
C LEU A 238 0.53 30.93 37.44
N PRO A 239 1.07 31.98 36.78
CA PRO A 239 2.40 32.48 37.08
C PRO A 239 2.63 32.73 38.57
N ILE A 240 3.78 32.29 39.08
CA ILE A 240 4.11 32.35 40.52
C ILE A 240 4.06 33.80 41.05
N ALA A 241 4.42 34.79 40.23
CA ALA A 241 4.33 36.20 40.57
C ALA A 241 2.89 36.64 40.89
N GLN A 242 1.92 36.20 40.08
CA GLN A 242 0.49 36.48 40.29
C GLN A 242 -0.05 35.70 41.51
N GLU A 243 0.39 34.46 41.72
CA GLU A 243 0.04 33.70 42.93
C GLU A 243 0.50 34.42 44.20
N GLN A 244 1.73 34.93 44.22
CA GLN A 244 2.27 35.67 45.36
C GLN A 244 1.56 37.01 45.56
N LEU A 245 1.30 37.75 44.48
CA LEU A 245 0.57 39.01 44.52
C LEU A 245 -0.81 38.85 45.16
N LEU A 246 -1.56 37.79 44.82
CA LEU A 246 -2.87 37.51 45.41
C LEU A 246 -2.80 37.03 46.87
N ARG A 247 -1.70 36.38 47.29
CA ARG A 247 -1.52 35.93 48.68
C ARG A 247 -1.33 37.10 49.65
N SER A 248 -0.67 38.16 49.22
CA SER A 248 -0.37 39.35 50.02
C SER A 248 -0.81 40.63 49.30
N ALA A 249 -2.06 40.65 48.82
CA ALA A 249 -2.55 41.77 48.02
C ALA A 249 -2.72 43.05 48.87
N GLU A 250 -1.95 44.08 48.57
CA GLU A 250 -2.07 45.40 49.20
C GLU A 250 -3.10 46.26 48.45
N LEU A 251 -4.37 46.14 48.86
CA LEU A 251 -5.50 46.82 48.21
C LEU A 251 -5.52 48.34 48.45
N SER A 252 -4.72 48.86 49.39
CA SER A 252 -4.62 50.30 49.69
C SER A 252 -3.74 51.06 48.70
N ASN A 253 -2.89 50.36 47.92
CA ASN A 253 -2.00 50.99 46.97
C ASN A 253 -2.67 51.08 45.58
N SER A 254 -3.00 52.29 45.15
CA SER A 254 -3.66 52.55 43.87
C SER A 254 -2.83 52.12 42.65
N GLU A 255 -1.50 52.04 42.76
CA GLU A 255 -0.62 51.63 41.64
C GLU A 255 -0.62 50.11 41.44
N LEU A 256 -0.81 49.32 42.51
CA LEU A 256 -0.80 47.85 42.46
C LEU A 256 -2.18 47.26 42.17
N LEU A 257 -3.24 48.04 42.35
CA LEU A 257 -4.63 47.64 42.12
C LEU A 257 -4.90 47.03 40.73
N PRO A 258 -4.47 47.63 39.59
CA PRO A 258 -4.70 47.05 38.27
C PRO A 258 -4.04 45.68 38.12
N SER A 259 -2.81 45.51 38.62
CA SER A 259 -2.10 44.22 38.57
C SER A 259 -2.75 43.15 39.46
N ILE A 260 -3.35 43.54 40.59
CA ILE A 260 -4.12 42.64 41.46
C ILE A 260 -5.40 42.18 40.75
N VAL A 261 -6.10 43.09 40.05
CA VAL A 261 -7.30 42.77 39.27
C VAL A 261 -6.96 41.83 38.12
N GLU A 262 -5.86 42.09 37.39
CA GLU A 262 -5.38 41.21 36.33
C GLU A 262 -5.03 39.81 36.86
N ALA A 263 -4.31 39.73 37.99
CA ALA A 263 -4.01 38.45 38.64
C ALA A 263 -5.28 37.71 39.10
N ALA A 264 -6.27 38.44 39.62
CA ALA A 264 -7.56 37.85 40.03
C ALA A 264 -8.37 37.36 38.82
N ALA A 265 -8.34 38.08 37.69
CA ALA A 265 -8.95 37.66 36.44
C ALA A 265 -8.25 36.40 35.88
N ALA A 266 -6.92 36.34 35.94
CA ALA A 266 -6.16 35.15 35.56
C ALA A 266 -6.48 33.95 36.46
N LEU A 267 -6.56 34.14 37.78
CA LEU A 267 -6.99 33.10 38.72
C LEU A 267 -8.41 32.59 38.41
N GLN A 268 -9.33 33.50 38.09
CA GLN A 268 -10.69 33.14 37.70
C GLN A 268 -10.69 32.32 36.40
N ALA A 269 -9.91 32.73 35.39
CA ALA A 269 -9.76 32.02 34.13
C ALA A 269 -9.24 30.58 34.33
N VAL A 270 -8.23 30.38 35.18
CA VAL A 270 -7.69 29.06 35.54
C VAL A 270 -8.74 28.17 36.22
N LEU A 271 -9.58 28.74 37.09
CA LEU A 271 -10.65 27.99 37.77
C LEU A 271 -11.80 27.60 36.82
N SER A 272 -12.13 28.49 35.88
CA SER A 272 -13.19 28.29 34.88
C SER A 272 -12.71 27.68 33.56
N ALA A 273 -11.45 27.25 33.48
CA ALA A 273 -10.89 26.71 32.24
C ALA A 273 -11.74 25.54 31.70
N PRO A 274 -12.10 25.57 30.38
CA PRO A 274 -12.99 24.60 29.76
C PRO A 274 -12.27 23.29 29.46
N LEU A 275 -11.95 22.53 30.51
CA LEU A 275 -11.30 21.24 30.35
C LEU A 275 -12.31 20.16 29.91
N PRO A 276 -11.91 19.21 29.06
CA PRO A 276 -12.69 18.01 28.76
C PRO A 276 -13.10 17.26 30.05
N PRO A 277 -14.32 16.71 30.11
CA PRO A 277 -14.89 16.13 31.34
C PRO A 277 -14.05 14.97 31.90
N HIS A 278 -13.35 14.22 31.04
CA HIS A 278 -12.49 13.12 31.48
C HIS A 278 -11.24 13.60 32.25
N LEU A 279 -10.72 14.80 31.96
CA LEU A 279 -9.55 15.35 32.63
C LEU A 279 -9.85 15.81 34.06
N HIS A 280 -11.12 16.13 34.35
CA HIS A 280 -11.55 16.46 35.71
C HIS A 280 -11.40 15.30 36.70
N TYR A 281 -11.30 14.05 36.22
CA TYR A 281 -11.08 12.90 37.08
C TYR A 281 -9.62 12.76 37.54
N MET A 282 -8.66 13.36 36.82
CA MET A 282 -7.24 13.29 37.16
C MET A 282 -6.96 13.94 38.51
N GLN A 283 -6.20 13.22 39.35
CA GLN A 283 -5.86 13.68 40.69
C GLN A 283 -5.08 15.00 40.68
N ALA A 284 -4.13 15.15 39.75
CA ALA A 284 -3.34 16.37 39.60
C ALA A 284 -4.21 17.60 39.31
N VAL A 285 -5.19 17.48 38.41
CA VAL A 285 -6.14 18.55 38.07
C VAL A 285 -6.98 18.92 39.30
N LYS A 286 -7.50 17.91 40.03
CA LYS A 286 -8.26 18.13 41.27
C LYS A 286 -7.45 18.88 42.33
N ASP A 287 -6.20 18.47 42.54
CA ASP A 287 -5.33 19.06 43.54
C ASP A 287 -4.94 20.50 43.19
N GLN A 288 -4.66 20.76 41.90
CA GLN A 288 -4.36 22.10 41.41
C GLN A 288 -5.57 23.03 41.52
N LYS A 289 -6.76 22.60 41.07
CA LYS A 289 -8.00 23.39 41.24
C LYS A 289 -8.29 23.65 42.72
N LYS A 290 -8.08 22.66 43.60
CA LYS A 290 -8.25 22.84 45.05
C LYS A 290 -7.24 23.83 45.65
N LYS A 291 -6.00 23.86 45.17
CA LYS A 291 -4.99 24.85 45.56
C LYS A 291 -5.46 26.27 45.21
N PHE A 292 -5.94 26.48 43.99
CA PHE A 292 -6.42 27.78 43.54
C PHE A 292 -7.77 28.20 44.16
N GLU A 293 -8.67 27.28 44.46
CA GLU A 293 -9.88 27.57 45.25
C GLU A 293 -9.53 28.05 46.66
N LYS A 294 -8.51 27.46 47.30
CA LYS A 294 -8.00 27.97 48.59
C LYS A 294 -7.38 29.36 48.46
N LEU A 295 -6.67 29.64 47.38
CA LEU A 295 -6.12 30.97 47.11
C LEU A 295 -7.24 31.99 46.91
N ARG A 296 -8.25 31.65 46.10
CA ARG A 296 -9.45 32.47 45.88
C ARG A 296 -10.13 32.79 47.21
N ALA A 297 -10.39 31.78 48.04
CA ALA A 297 -11.03 31.97 49.33
C ALA A 297 -10.25 32.94 50.24
N ARG A 298 -8.92 32.81 50.30
CA ARG A 298 -8.05 33.73 51.07
C ARG A 298 -8.08 35.16 50.51
N PHE A 299 -8.01 35.30 49.19
CA PHE A 299 -8.08 36.61 48.54
C PHE A 299 -9.44 37.27 48.78
N CYS A 300 -10.55 36.55 48.63
CA CYS A 300 -11.89 37.07 48.94
C CYS A 300 -12.01 37.53 50.41
N GLN A 301 -11.42 36.80 51.37
CA GLN A 301 -11.37 37.21 52.77
C GLN A 301 -10.58 38.50 52.98
N LEU A 302 -9.44 38.65 52.29
CA LEU A 302 -8.61 39.85 52.33
C LEU A 302 -9.36 41.07 51.78
N VAL A 303 -10.02 40.91 50.63
CA VAL A 303 -10.88 41.94 50.03
C VAL A 303 -12.01 42.31 50.97
N SER A 304 -12.69 41.31 51.55
CA SER A 304 -13.79 41.54 52.50
C SER A 304 -13.33 42.31 53.74
N ARG A 305 -12.15 41.98 54.28
CA ARG A 305 -11.55 42.69 55.42
C ARG A 305 -11.17 44.13 55.05
N HIS A 306 -10.57 44.33 53.87
CA HIS A 306 -10.21 45.66 53.40
C HIS A 306 -11.45 46.53 53.19
N LEU A 307 -12.48 46.02 52.52
CA LEU A 307 -13.76 46.71 52.34
C LEU A 307 -14.42 47.01 53.69
N ASN A 308 -14.43 46.06 54.63
CA ASN A 308 -14.99 46.29 55.96
C ASN A 308 -14.22 47.41 56.71
N ASN A 309 -12.89 47.37 56.69
CA ASN A 309 -12.07 48.43 57.28
C ASN A 309 -12.31 49.79 56.61
N LEU A 310 -12.45 49.82 55.28
CA LEU A 310 -12.76 51.02 54.52
C LEU A 310 -14.15 51.55 54.90
N PHE A 311 -15.17 50.70 54.99
CA PHE A 311 -16.51 51.09 55.41
C PHE A 311 -16.54 51.60 56.86
N ILE A 312 -15.80 50.98 57.77
CA ILE A 312 -15.67 51.47 59.15
C ILE A 312 -14.96 52.83 59.16
N HIS A 313 -13.89 53.01 58.37
CA HIS A 313 -13.18 54.30 58.27
C HIS A 313 -14.09 55.39 57.70
N LEU A 314 -14.77 55.11 56.58
CA LEU A 314 -15.75 56.04 55.98
C LEU A 314 -16.95 56.30 56.89
N GLY A 315 -17.38 55.31 57.67
CA GLY A 315 -18.46 55.47 58.66
C GLY A 315 -18.06 56.29 59.89
N ASN A 316 -16.79 56.23 60.28
CA ASN A 316 -16.23 56.96 61.43
C ASN A 316 -15.62 58.32 61.05
N ASP A 317 -15.36 58.57 59.77
CA ASP A 317 -14.92 59.87 59.28
C ASP A 317 -16.05 60.89 59.53
N PRO A 318 -15.82 61.93 60.37
CA PRO A 318 -16.84 62.92 60.70
C PRO A 318 -17.33 63.74 59.49
N GLY A 319 -16.76 63.53 58.30
CA GLY A 319 -17.07 64.27 57.09
C GLY A 319 -16.41 65.64 57.13
N LEU A 320 -16.33 66.28 55.96
CA LEU A 320 -15.88 67.67 55.84
C LEU A 320 -16.73 68.55 56.77
N VAL A 321 -16.17 68.90 57.93
CA VAL A 321 -16.66 70.02 58.72
C VAL A 321 -16.30 71.26 57.89
N PRO A 322 -17.27 71.99 57.31
CA PRO A 322 -16.95 73.27 56.70
C PRO A 322 -16.32 74.15 57.78
N PRO A 323 -15.27 74.95 57.47
CA PRO A 323 -14.63 75.79 58.47
C PRO A 323 -15.68 76.69 59.11
N ALA A 324 -15.81 76.57 60.43
CA ALA A 324 -16.74 77.33 61.24
C ALA A 324 -16.49 78.83 61.02
N SER A 325 -17.36 79.48 60.26
CA SER A 325 -17.54 80.92 60.34
C SER A 325 -18.44 81.20 61.54
N ASN A 326 -17.82 81.82 62.55
CA ASN A 326 -18.41 82.41 63.76
C ASN A 326 -19.92 82.66 63.70
N VAL A 327 -20.70 81.93 64.50
CA VAL A 327 -21.82 82.50 65.26
C VAL A 327 -21.93 81.77 66.60
N ALA A 328 -21.90 82.55 67.67
CA ALA A 328 -21.94 82.10 69.05
C ALA A 328 -23.33 81.60 69.48
N ALA A 329 -23.29 80.64 70.41
CA ALA A 329 -24.27 80.35 71.47
C ALA A 329 -25.69 79.91 71.06
N VAL A 330 -26.12 78.71 71.48
CA VAL A 330 -26.75 78.42 72.78
C VAL A 330 -27.10 76.91 72.85
N GLY A 331 -26.74 76.29 73.98
CA GLY A 331 -27.28 75.11 74.65
C GLY A 331 -28.13 74.05 73.92
N GLY A 332 -27.76 72.78 74.12
CA GLY A 332 -28.71 71.66 74.09
C GLY A 332 -28.13 70.35 73.56
N MET A 333 -27.64 69.49 74.45
CA MET A 333 -27.45 68.06 74.19
C MET A 333 -28.79 67.42 73.79
N SER A 334 -28.82 66.70 72.67
CA SER A 334 -29.60 65.45 72.52
C SER A 334 -29.17 64.71 71.26
N ASN A 335 -28.37 63.65 71.44
CA ASN A 335 -28.25 62.54 70.51
C ASN A 335 -29.65 61.95 70.28
N THR A 336 -30.21 62.16 69.09
CA THR A 336 -31.36 61.40 68.62
C THR A 336 -31.08 60.93 67.19
N LEU A 337 -30.78 59.63 67.06
CA LEU A 337 -30.92 58.89 65.81
C LEU A 337 -32.40 58.92 65.42
N PRO A 338 -32.80 59.28 64.19
CA PRO A 338 -34.15 59.04 63.73
C PRO A 338 -34.26 57.58 63.28
N TYR A 339 -34.86 56.76 64.13
CA TYR A 339 -35.45 55.48 63.74
C TYR A 339 -36.79 55.75 63.06
N GLY A 340 -36.94 55.32 61.81
CA GLY A 340 -38.24 55.16 61.15
C GLY A 340 -38.37 55.86 59.80
N SER A 341 -38.37 55.09 58.71
CA SER A 341 -39.59 54.82 57.93
C SER A 341 -39.26 54.28 56.53
N SER A 342 -39.92 53.16 56.24
CA SER A 342 -40.27 52.58 54.95
C SER A 342 -40.08 53.46 53.70
N GLY A 343 -39.35 52.92 52.72
CA GLY A 343 -39.22 53.44 51.36
C GLY A 343 -37.99 52.83 50.71
N ALA A 344 -38.11 52.35 49.47
CA ALA A 344 -36.98 51.88 48.67
C ALA A 344 -36.00 53.05 48.42
N GLY A 345 -35.14 53.30 49.41
CA GLY A 345 -34.26 54.45 49.48
C GLY A 345 -32.82 53.99 49.41
N ARG A 346 -32.14 54.47 48.36
CA ARG A 346 -30.69 54.37 48.16
C ARG A 346 -29.98 54.59 49.51
N VAL A 347 -29.17 53.61 49.94
CA VAL A 347 -28.40 53.71 51.18
C VAL A 347 -27.35 54.81 50.99
N CYS A 348 -27.68 56.03 51.41
CA CYS A 348 -26.80 57.18 51.29
C CYS A 348 -26.15 57.47 52.64
N LEU A 349 -24.81 57.38 52.72
CA LEU A 349 -24.01 57.93 53.81
C LEU A 349 -24.23 59.46 53.86
N PRO A 350 -24.87 60.02 54.90
CA PRO A 350 -25.37 61.40 54.90
C PRO A 350 -24.30 62.51 54.81
N ARG A 351 -23.01 62.16 54.93
CA ARG A 351 -21.90 63.12 55.09
C ARG A 351 -20.74 62.95 54.09
N HIS A 352 -20.89 62.07 53.09
CA HIS A 352 -19.82 61.70 52.14
C HIS A 352 -20.28 61.74 50.67
N SER A 353 -20.74 62.91 50.20
CA SER A 353 -21.28 63.09 48.83
C SER A 353 -20.27 62.78 47.71
N CYS A 354 -18.97 63.01 47.93
CA CYS A 354 -17.91 62.69 46.97
C CYS A 354 -17.80 61.17 46.71
N VAL A 355 -17.91 60.35 47.76
CA VAL A 355 -17.84 58.88 47.66
C VAL A 355 -19.05 58.32 46.90
N HIS A 356 -20.23 58.95 47.04
CA HIS A 356 -21.41 58.58 46.25
C HIS A 356 -21.24 58.87 44.76
N THR A 357 -20.47 59.92 44.42
CA THR A 357 -20.21 60.32 43.03
C THR A 357 -19.23 59.36 42.36
N GLU A 358 -18.24 58.84 43.09
CA GLU A 358 -17.28 57.83 42.60
C GLU A 358 -17.88 56.42 42.46
N LEU A 359 -18.91 56.10 43.24
CA LEU A 359 -19.59 54.80 43.21
C LEU A 359 -20.76 54.73 42.20
N GLU A 360 -21.24 55.86 41.67
CA GLU A 360 -22.30 55.93 40.65
C GLU A 360 -22.08 55.09 39.39
N PRO A 361 -20.85 54.96 38.84
CA PRO A 361 -20.60 54.14 37.66
C PRO A 361 -20.75 52.62 37.90
N TYR A 362 -20.77 52.19 39.16
CA TYR A 362 -20.77 50.78 39.56
C TYR A 362 -22.11 50.33 40.18
N THR A 363 -23.06 51.24 40.33
CA THR A 363 -24.45 50.91 40.66
C THR A 363 -25.26 50.65 39.38
N PRO A 364 -26.01 49.54 39.29
CA PRO A 364 -26.82 49.21 38.12
C PRO A 364 -28.00 50.16 37.90
#